data_AF-A0A5N6NJ74-F1
#
_entry.id   AF-A0A5N6NJ74-F1
#
_cell.length_a   1.000
_cell.length_b   1.000
_cell.length_c   1.000
_cell.angle_alpha   90.00
_cell.angle_beta   90.00
_cell.angle_gamma   90.00
#
_symmetry.space_group_name_H-M   'P 1'
#
loop_
_entity.id
_entity.type
_entity.pdbx_description
1 polymer ?
#
loop_
_entity_poly.entity_id
_entity_poly.type
_entity_poly.pdbx_seq_one_letter_code
_entity_poly.pdbx_strand_id
1 'polypeptide(L)'
;MEETSSTTITSQKSTQELAMEGQKHLEDTIESAFQILSSMNDELCNPHLWSASSPPVHHAPPNGDATSSDVAHQSEMGAGALEEARLRYKNSVKALRSVIVAIPNSRKAKAYDSDPMSTDELDVEKLEEQASDLRKELESKNKYLKLLIDQLRELIADISTWQSPVAV
;
A
#
# COMPACT_ATOMS: atom_id res chain seq x y z
N MET A 1 39.76 2.13 -33.21
CA MET A 1 39.63 2.67 -31.84
C MET A 1 38.47 3.63 -31.90
N GLU A 2 37.28 3.19 -31.51
CA GLU A 2 36.14 4.07 -31.28
C GLU A 2 35.21 3.26 -30.37
N GLU A 3 35.36 3.50 -29.08
CA GLU A 3 34.52 2.93 -28.04
C GLU A 3 33.18 3.66 -28.07
N THR A 4 32.11 2.96 -28.47
CA THR A 4 30.75 3.42 -28.20
C THR A 4 30.44 3.16 -26.74
N SER A 5 30.77 4.13 -25.89
CA SER A 5 30.38 4.17 -24.50
C SER A 5 28.86 4.02 -24.40
N SER A 6 28.43 2.87 -23.85
CA SER A 6 27.06 2.61 -23.47
C SER A 6 26.66 3.60 -22.39
N THR A 7 26.01 4.70 -22.80
CA THR A 7 25.35 5.60 -21.87
C THR A 7 24.06 4.90 -21.43
N THR A 8 24.15 4.13 -20.35
CA THR A 8 22.98 3.69 -19.61
C THR A 8 22.35 4.94 -19.01
N ILE A 9 21.39 5.51 -19.73
CA ILE A 9 20.52 6.58 -19.24
C ILE A 9 19.69 5.94 -18.12
N THR A 10 20.14 6.05 -16.88
CA THR A 10 19.33 5.73 -15.71
C THR A 10 18.20 6.76 -15.69
N SER A 11 17.03 6.37 -16.20
CA SER A 11 15.81 7.15 -16.09
C SER A 11 15.65 7.58 -14.63
N GLN A 12 15.65 8.88 -14.37
CA GLN A 12 15.39 9.41 -13.03
C GLN A 12 13.94 9.05 -12.68
N LYS A 13 13.78 8.07 -11.80
CA LYS A 13 12.47 7.61 -11.33
C LYS A 13 11.69 8.81 -10.78
N SER A 14 10.48 9.03 -11.29
CA SER A 14 9.66 10.19 -10.90
C SER A 14 9.31 10.10 -9.41
N THR A 15 9.15 11.25 -8.74
CA THR A 15 8.75 11.29 -7.33
C THR A 15 7.48 10.47 -7.05
N GLN A 16 6.52 10.45 -7.98
CA GLN A 16 5.32 9.62 -7.90
C GLN A 16 5.64 8.11 -7.95
N GLU A 17 6.55 7.70 -8.84
CA GLU A 17 6.98 6.31 -8.95
C GLU A 17 7.77 5.84 -7.72
N LEU A 18 8.60 6.73 -7.14
CA LEU A 18 9.26 6.48 -5.87
C LEU A 18 8.25 6.36 -4.73
N ALA A 19 7.20 7.18 -4.71
CA ALA A 19 6.14 7.08 -3.69
C ALA A 19 5.36 5.76 -3.78
N MET A 20 4.97 5.34 -5.00
CA MET A 20 4.30 4.05 -5.22
C MET A 20 5.22 2.87 -4.85
N GLU A 21 6.50 2.94 -5.20
CA GLU A 21 7.48 1.94 -4.79
C GLU A 21 7.67 1.90 -3.27
N GLY A 22 7.70 3.06 -2.62
CA GLY A 22 7.78 3.17 -1.16
C GLY A 22 6.58 2.54 -0.47
N GLN A 23 5.38 2.73 -1.01
CA GLN A 23 4.17 2.08 -0.50
C GLN A 23 4.28 0.56 -0.60
N LYS A 24 4.70 0.03 -1.76
CA LYS A 24 4.90 -1.41 -1.94
C LYS A 24 5.91 -1.98 -0.93
N HIS A 25 7.08 -1.35 -0.77
CA HIS A 25 8.08 -1.83 0.18
C HIS A 25 7.60 -1.77 1.63
N LEU A 26 6.71 -0.84 1.98
CA LEU A 26 6.06 -0.78 3.28
C LEU A 26 5.13 -1.97 3.50
N GLU A 27 4.30 -2.30 2.51
CA GLU A 27 3.42 -3.48 2.53
C GLU A 27 4.24 -4.78 2.69
N ASP A 28 5.31 -4.94 1.88
CA ASP A 28 6.23 -6.07 1.95
C ASP A 28 6.93 -6.18 3.34
N THR A 29 7.24 -5.03 3.96
CA THR A 29 7.82 -4.97 5.31
C THR A 29 6.82 -5.45 6.36
N ILE A 30 5.58 -5.00 6.26
CA ILE A 30 4.49 -5.39 7.17
C ILE A 30 4.23 -6.89 7.04
N GLU A 31 4.10 -7.41 5.82
CA GLU A 31 3.85 -8.82 5.58
C GLU A 31 4.98 -9.70 6.12
N SER A 32 6.25 -9.33 5.86
CA SER A 32 7.40 -10.07 6.38
C SER A 32 7.45 -10.04 7.92
N ALA A 33 7.07 -8.91 8.55
CA ALA A 33 6.99 -8.82 10.00
C ALA A 33 5.90 -9.75 10.58
N PHE A 34 4.75 -9.83 9.92
CA PHE A 34 3.71 -10.79 10.30
C PHE A 34 4.20 -12.24 10.17
N GLN A 35 4.90 -12.59 9.09
CA GLN A 35 5.46 -13.93 8.92
C GLN A 35 6.49 -14.27 10.01
N ILE A 36 7.34 -13.33 10.42
CA ILE A 36 8.27 -13.53 11.55
C ILE A 36 7.48 -13.84 12.82
N LEU A 37 6.47 -13.03 13.15
CA LEU A 37 5.66 -13.22 14.36
C LEU A 37 4.92 -14.55 14.34
N SER A 38 4.30 -14.92 13.21
CA SER A 38 3.61 -16.19 13.04
C SER A 38 4.57 -17.37 13.17
N SER A 39 5.73 -17.33 12.51
CA SER A 39 6.73 -18.41 12.58
C SER A 39 7.29 -18.57 13.99
N MET A 40 7.55 -17.45 14.69
CA MET A 40 7.95 -17.50 16.10
C MET A 40 6.83 -18.08 16.98
N ASN A 41 5.58 -17.71 16.71
CA ASN A 41 4.44 -18.24 17.45
C ASN A 41 4.27 -19.75 17.22
N ASP A 42 4.45 -20.24 15.99
CA ASP A 42 4.35 -21.66 15.67
C ASP A 42 5.46 -22.48 16.33
N GLU A 43 6.69 -21.96 16.35
CA GLU A 43 7.80 -22.57 17.10
C GLU A 43 7.50 -22.61 18.59
N LEU A 44 7.09 -21.48 19.17
CA LEU A 44 6.78 -21.40 20.59
C LEU A 44 5.61 -22.29 20.96
N CYS A 45 4.55 -22.38 20.16
CA CYS A 45 3.37 -23.18 20.47
C CYS A 45 3.54 -24.68 20.21
N ASN A 46 4.72 -25.13 19.76
CA ASN A 46 4.95 -26.53 19.43
C ASN A 46 5.03 -27.42 20.71
N PRO A 47 4.05 -28.30 20.95
CA PRO A 47 4.00 -29.12 22.17
C PRO A 47 5.20 -30.07 22.33
N HIS A 48 5.86 -30.42 21.22
CA HIS A 48 7.01 -31.31 21.22
C HIS A 48 8.25 -30.68 21.86
N LEU A 49 8.38 -29.35 21.84
CA LEU A 49 9.50 -28.64 22.47
C LEU A 49 9.38 -28.61 24.00
N TRP A 50 8.16 -28.70 24.51
CA TRP A 50 7.88 -28.70 25.95
C TRP A 50 7.70 -30.10 26.55
N SER A 51 7.44 -31.11 25.71
CA SER A 51 7.20 -32.49 26.15
C SER A 51 8.49 -33.26 26.50
N ALA A 52 9.67 -32.67 26.33
CA ALA A 52 10.95 -33.28 26.68
C ALA A 52 11.27 -33.13 28.19
N SER A 53 10.49 -33.81 29.03
CA SER A 53 10.94 -34.19 30.38
C SER A 53 10.31 -35.53 30.75
N SER A 54 10.87 -36.60 30.21
CA SER A 54 10.86 -37.89 30.90
C SER A 54 12.31 -38.29 31.13
N PRO A 55 12.72 -38.59 32.38
CA PRO A 55 14.10 -38.97 32.65
C PRO A 55 14.44 -40.27 31.90
N PRO A 56 15.69 -40.47 31.47
CA PRO A 56 16.11 -41.74 30.91
C PRO A 56 16.02 -42.78 32.02
N VAL A 57 15.17 -43.79 31.83
CA VAL A 57 15.15 -44.96 32.71
C VAL A 57 16.47 -45.70 32.45
N HIS A 58 17.45 -45.46 33.33
CA HIS A 58 18.71 -46.19 33.35
C HIS A 58 18.44 -47.69 33.57
N HIS A 59 18.61 -48.50 32.53
CA HIS A 59 19.07 -49.88 32.69
C HIS A 59 20.15 -50.19 31.63
N ALA A 60 21.18 -50.88 32.08
CA ALA A 60 22.56 -50.93 31.58
C ALA A 60 22.79 -51.70 30.24
N PRO A 61 23.99 -51.56 29.60
CA PRO A 61 24.37 -52.11 28.27
C PRO A 61 25.14 -53.47 28.42
N PRO A 62 25.83 -54.09 27.41
CA PRO A 62 26.15 -53.64 26.02
C PRO A 62 26.09 -54.72 24.90
N ASN A 63 25.72 -54.32 23.68
CA ASN A 63 26.43 -54.70 22.43
C ASN A 63 25.72 -54.13 21.19
N GLY A 64 26.47 -53.48 20.31
CA GLY A 64 25.98 -53.02 19.02
C GLY A 64 26.61 -51.72 18.61
N ASP A 65 27.75 -51.82 17.94
CA ASP A 65 28.40 -50.73 17.23
C ASP A 65 27.45 -50.22 16.13
N ALA A 66 26.75 -49.12 16.42
CA ALA A 66 26.04 -48.33 15.44
C ALA A 66 26.68 -46.95 15.47
N THR A 67 27.55 -46.72 14.49
CA THR A 67 28.24 -45.46 14.29
C THR A 67 27.23 -44.31 14.35
N SER A 68 27.52 -43.43 15.31
CA SER A 68 26.86 -42.16 15.53
C SER A 68 27.03 -41.28 14.31
N SER A 69 25.92 -40.84 13.71
CA SER A 69 25.67 -39.44 13.35
C SER A 69 24.55 -39.35 12.31
N ASP A 70 23.29 -39.30 12.75
CA ASP A 70 22.28 -38.52 12.02
C ASP A 70 21.09 -38.15 12.91
N VAL A 71 21.36 -37.36 13.95
CA VAL A 71 20.32 -36.63 14.71
C VAL A 71 20.40 -35.16 14.29
N ALA A 72 20.43 -34.89 12.98
CA ALA A 72 20.56 -33.54 12.43
C ALA A 72 19.40 -33.13 11.51
N HIS A 73 18.43 -34.00 11.22
CA HIS A 73 17.35 -33.68 10.28
C HIS A 73 15.98 -33.39 10.90
N GLN A 74 15.87 -33.29 12.23
CA GLN A 74 14.57 -33.06 12.89
C GLN A 74 14.32 -31.61 13.35
N SER A 75 15.25 -30.68 13.16
CA SER A 75 15.11 -29.26 13.55
C SER A 75 15.09 -28.27 12.38
N GLU A 76 15.06 -28.75 11.13
CA GLU A 76 15.26 -27.89 9.96
C GLU A 76 13.96 -27.33 9.36
N MET A 77 12.81 -27.95 9.63
CA MET A 77 11.55 -27.57 8.97
C MET A 77 10.96 -26.23 9.48
N GLY A 78 11.35 -25.77 10.67
CA GLY A 78 10.88 -24.48 11.24
C GLY A 78 11.89 -23.33 11.09
N ALA A 79 13.18 -23.61 11.26
CA ALA A 79 14.22 -22.59 11.28
C ALA A 79 14.40 -21.87 9.93
N GLY A 80 14.13 -22.56 8.81
CA GLY A 80 14.24 -21.98 7.47
C GLY A 80 13.22 -20.86 7.21
N ALA A 81 11.96 -21.05 7.62
CA ALA A 81 10.88 -20.09 7.38
C ALA A 81 11.09 -18.80 8.19
N LEU A 82 11.50 -18.92 9.44
CA LEU A 82 11.80 -17.76 10.29
C LEU A 82 12.97 -16.94 9.75
N GLU A 83 14.08 -17.59 9.39
CA GLU A 83 15.25 -16.91 8.84
C GLU A 83 14.96 -16.28 7.46
N GLU A 84 14.13 -16.93 6.64
CA GLU A 84 13.69 -16.39 5.37
C GLU A 84 12.81 -15.15 5.55
N ALA A 85 11.85 -15.18 6.48
CA ALA A 85 11.01 -14.02 6.82
C ALA A 85 11.84 -12.85 7.37
N ARG A 86 12.84 -13.14 8.21
CA ARG A 86 13.83 -12.13 8.69
C ARG A 86 14.63 -11.53 7.55
N LEU A 87 15.08 -12.34 6.60
CA LEU A 87 15.81 -11.86 5.43
C LEU A 87 14.94 -10.95 4.56
N ARG A 88 13.69 -11.36 4.27
CA ARG A 88 12.72 -10.54 3.51
C ARG A 88 12.46 -9.21 4.19
N TYR A 89 12.19 -9.22 5.49
CA TYR A 89 11.99 -8.00 6.29
C TYR A 89 13.19 -7.06 6.20
N LYS A 90 14.41 -7.57 6.37
CA LYS A 90 15.63 -6.76 6.28
C LYS A 90 15.79 -6.13 4.89
N ASN A 91 15.50 -6.90 3.84
CA ASN A 91 15.62 -6.43 2.46
C ASN A 91 14.56 -5.37 2.12
N SER A 92 13.29 -5.58 2.49
CA SER A 92 12.22 -4.62 2.27
C SER A 92 12.45 -3.32 3.06
N VAL A 93 12.92 -3.41 4.31
CA VAL A 93 13.32 -2.23 5.10
C VAL A 93 14.48 -1.47 4.44
N LYS A 94 15.48 -2.17 3.90
CA LYS A 94 16.59 -1.54 3.18
C LYS A 94 16.08 -0.81 1.93
N ALA A 95 15.19 -1.44 1.16
CA ALA A 95 14.59 -0.83 -0.03
C ALA A 95 13.73 0.40 0.33
N LEU A 96 12.89 0.29 1.37
CA LEU A 96 12.07 1.38 1.88
C LEU A 96 12.92 2.57 2.32
N ARG A 97 13.99 2.34 3.08
CA ARG A 97 14.94 3.39 3.48
C ARG A 97 15.61 4.05 2.28
N SER A 98 15.97 3.27 1.26
CA SER A 98 16.54 3.79 0.02
C SER A 98 15.56 4.74 -0.68
N VAL A 99 14.28 4.36 -0.79
CA VAL A 99 13.24 5.19 -1.39
C VAL A 99 13.00 6.47 -0.59
N ILE A 100 12.92 6.39 0.74
CA ILE A 100 12.75 7.56 1.62
C ILE A 100 13.88 8.57 1.41
N VAL A 101 15.13 8.11 1.25
CA VAL A 101 16.28 8.98 0.95
C VAL A 101 16.23 9.51 -0.49
N ALA A 102 15.74 8.72 -1.44
CA ALA A 102 15.65 9.11 -2.85
C ALA A 102 14.54 10.16 -3.12
N ILE A 103 13.42 10.13 -2.40
CA ILE A 103 12.29 11.04 -2.63
C ILE A 103 12.70 12.52 -2.54
N PRO A 104 13.36 13.00 -1.47
CA PRO A 104 13.83 14.39 -1.39
C PRO A 104 14.81 14.76 -2.51
N ASN A 105 15.67 13.82 -2.92
CA ASN A 105 16.65 14.05 -3.99
C ASN A 105 15.98 14.14 -5.37
N SER A 106 14.93 13.36 -5.61
CA SER A 106 14.13 13.46 -6.84
C SER A 106 13.42 14.80 -6.99
N ARG A 107 13.00 15.41 -5.86
CA ARG A 107 12.42 16.76 -5.84
C ARG A 107 13.46 17.84 -6.11
N LYS A 108 14.66 17.71 -5.53
CA LYS A 108 15.78 18.64 -5.78
C LYS A 108 16.30 18.57 -7.22
N ALA A 109 16.33 17.37 -7.82
CA ALA A 109 16.71 17.19 -9.21
C ALA A 109 15.68 17.82 -10.18
N LYS A 110 14.38 17.63 -9.91
CA LYS A 110 13.31 18.31 -10.67
C LYS A 110 13.35 19.84 -10.49
N ALA A 111 13.72 20.34 -9.32
CA ALA A 111 13.85 21.78 -9.05
C ALA A 111 14.99 22.48 -9.83
N TYR A 112 15.97 21.72 -10.35
CA TYR A 112 17.07 22.28 -11.15
C TYR A 112 16.74 22.31 -12.66
N ASP A 113 15.75 21.53 -13.10
CA ASP A 113 15.35 21.41 -14.51
C ASP A 113 13.96 22.03 -14.79
N SER A 114 13.16 22.24 -13.76
CA SER A 114 11.87 22.90 -13.82
C SER A 114 11.72 23.74 -12.56
N ASP A 115 11.41 25.03 -12.74
CA ASP A 115 11.11 25.94 -11.64
C ASP A 115 10.03 25.30 -10.73
N PRO A 116 10.37 24.82 -9.52
CA PRO A 116 9.51 23.95 -8.72
C PRO A 116 8.29 24.67 -8.16
N MET A 117 8.23 25.99 -8.29
CA MET A 117 7.05 26.77 -7.94
C MET A 117 6.02 26.75 -9.08
N SER A 118 6.46 26.67 -10.35
CA SER A 118 5.60 26.97 -11.49
C SER A 118 4.62 25.86 -11.88
N THR A 119 4.98 24.58 -11.74
CA THR A 119 4.10 23.48 -12.20
C THR A 119 3.02 23.12 -11.19
N ASP A 120 3.35 23.07 -9.90
CA ASP A 120 2.35 22.81 -8.85
C ASP A 120 1.41 24.02 -8.70
N GLU A 121 1.91 25.26 -8.87
CA GLU A 121 1.08 26.47 -8.85
C GLU A 121 0.17 26.57 -10.09
N LEU A 122 0.67 26.22 -11.28
CA LEU A 122 -0.13 26.21 -12.52
C LEU A 122 -1.22 25.12 -12.51
N ASP A 123 -0.91 23.93 -11.97
CA ASP A 123 -1.91 22.86 -11.84
C ASP A 123 -2.96 23.21 -10.79
N VAL A 124 -2.58 23.88 -9.70
CA VAL A 124 -3.52 24.40 -8.69
C VAL A 124 -4.42 25.49 -9.29
N GLU A 125 -3.85 26.44 -10.03
CA GLU A 125 -4.61 27.52 -10.69
C GLU A 125 -5.63 26.95 -11.69
N LYS A 126 -5.23 25.96 -12.49
CA LYS A 126 -6.13 25.29 -13.43
C LYS A 126 -7.24 24.50 -12.73
N LEU A 127 -6.94 23.81 -11.63
CA LEU A 127 -7.95 23.10 -10.85
C LEU A 127 -8.91 24.07 -10.16
N GLU A 128 -8.42 25.23 -9.71
CA GLU A 128 -9.24 26.30 -9.14
C GLU A 128 -10.18 26.91 -10.20
N GLU A 129 -9.68 27.15 -11.42
CA GLU A 129 -10.48 27.60 -12.56
C GLU A 129 -11.59 26.57 -12.88
N GLN A 130 -11.25 25.29 -12.99
CA GLN A 130 -12.24 24.22 -13.21
C GLN A 130 -13.29 24.15 -12.08
N ALA A 131 -12.87 24.30 -10.83
CA ALA A 131 -13.79 24.33 -9.69
C ALA A 131 -14.71 25.56 -9.73
N SER A 132 -14.22 26.70 -10.20
CA SER A 132 -15.00 27.92 -10.40
C SER A 132 -16.05 27.73 -11.48
N ASP A 133 -15.67 27.16 -12.63
CA ASP A 133 -16.58 26.88 -13.74
C ASP A 133 -17.69 25.90 -13.32
N LEU A 134 -17.33 24.82 -12.63
CA LEU A 134 -18.30 23.86 -12.10
C LEU A 134 -19.27 24.49 -11.09
N ARG A 135 -18.80 25.39 -10.22
CA ARG A 135 -19.67 26.13 -9.30
C ARG A 135 -20.66 27.02 -10.06
N LYS A 136 -20.19 27.73 -11.07
CA LYS A 136 -21.03 28.59 -11.91
C LYS A 136 -22.08 27.79 -12.69
N GLU A 137 -21.69 26.64 -13.24
CA GLU A 137 -22.62 25.73 -13.92
C GLU A 137 -23.67 25.17 -12.96
N LEU A 138 -23.25 24.77 -11.75
CA LEU A 138 -24.15 24.28 -10.70
C LEU A 138 -25.19 25.35 -10.31
N GLU A 139 -24.76 26.59 -10.12
CA GLU A 139 -25.65 27.71 -9.83
C GLU A 139 -26.64 27.97 -10.97
N SER A 140 -26.17 27.92 -12.22
CA SER A 140 -27.02 28.07 -13.41
C SER A 140 -28.08 26.97 -13.48
N LYS A 141 -27.68 25.71 -13.33
CA LYS A 141 -28.58 24.55 -13.30
C LYS A 141 -29.60 24.63 -12.15
N ASN A 142 -29.19 25.11 -10.99
CA ASN A 142 -30.08 25.29 -9.84
C ASN A 142 -31.15 26.38 -10.11
N LYS A 143 -30.75 27.52 -10.72
CA LYS A 143 -31.71 28.55 -11.16
C LYS A 143 -32.72 28.00 -12.15
N TYR A 144 -32.27 27.20 -13.12
CA TYR A 144 -33.15 26.56 -14.10
C TYR A 144 -34.13 25.57 -13.44
N LEU A 145 -33.65 24.72 -12.53
CA LEU A 145 -34.52 23.82 -11.76
C LEU A 145 -35.57 24.57 -10.96
N LYS A 146 -35.20 25.69 -10.33
CA LYS A 146 -36.12 26.53 -9.58
C LYS A 146 -37.24 27.08 -10.48
N LEU A 147 -36.89 27.58 -11.66
CA LEU A 147 -37.86 28.03 -12.65
C LEU A 147 -38.84 26.92 -13.03
N LEU A 148 -38.33 25.72 -13.32
CA LEU A 148 -39.16 24.57 -13.70
C LEU A 148 -40.09 24.14 -12.55
N ILE A 149 -39.60 24.17 -11.31
CA ILE A 149 -40.41 23.90 -10.12
C ILE A 149 -41.52 24.94 -9.96
N ASP A 150 -41.22 26.23 -10.18
CA ASP A 150 -42.19 27.30 -10.06
C ASP A 150 -43.27 27.21 -11.17
N GLN A 151 -42.87 26.90 -12.41
CA GLN A 151 -43.81 26.61 -13.50
C GLN A 151 -44.71 25.40 -13.20
N LEU A 152 -44.16 24.33 -12.63
CA LEU A 152 -44.96 23.16 -12.24
C LEU A 152 -45.95 23.51 -11.13
N ARG A 153 -45.54 24.32 -10.15
CA ARG A 153 -46.41 24.79 -9.07
C ARG A 153 -47.56 25.66 -9.60
N GLU A 154 -47.28 26.55 -10.53
CA GLU A 154 -48.30 27.38 -11.20
C GLU A 154 -49.29 26.50 -11.96
N LEU A 155 -48.80 25.54 -12.75
CA LEU A 155 -49.66 24.59 -13.46
C LEU A 155 -50.55 23.77 -12.51
N ILE A 156 -50.00 23.30 -11.39
CA ILE A 156 -50.77 22.59 -10.37
C ILE A 156 -51.85 23.51 -9.77
N ALA A 157 -51.52 24.77 -9.49
CA ALA A 157 -52.46 25.74 -8.97
C ALA A 157 -53.61 25.97 -9.95
N ASP A 158 -53.29 26.19 -11.24
CA ASP A 158 -54.28 26.34 -12.31
C ASP A 158 -55.19 25.12 -12.39
N ILE A 159 -54.63 23.90 -12.48
CA ILE A 159 -55.40 22.64 -12.51
C ILE A 159 -56.32 22.53 -11.28
N SER A 160 -55.84 22.92 -10.10
CA SER A 160 -56.62 22.88 -8.87
C SER A 160 -57.83 23.83 -8.93
N THR A 161 -57.74 24.96 -9.64
CA THR A 161 -58.90 25.86 -9.84
C THR A 161 -59.99 25.22 -10.71
N TRP A 162 -59.62 24.37 -11.67
CA TRP A 162 -60.57 23.63 -12.52
C TRP A 162 -61.17 22.41 -11.81
N GLN A 163 -60.51 21.90 -10.77
CA GLN A 163 -60.96 20.74 -10.00
C GLN A 163 -61.82 21.11 -8.79
N SER A 164 -62.03 22.41 -8.50
CA SER A 164 -62.97 22.82 -7.47
C SER A 164 -64.39 22.37 -7.85
N PRO A 165 -65.04 21.51 -7.06
CA PRO A 165 -66.42 21.13 -7.33
C PRO A 165 -67.28 22.39 -7.36
N VAL A 166 -67.99 22.63 -8.45
CA VAL A 166 -69.16 23.52 -8.43
C VAL A 166 -70.13 22.86 -7.45
N ALA A 167 -70.24 23.40 -6.24
CA ALA A 167 -71.30 23.03 -5.32
C ALA A 167 -72.62 23.45 -5.99
N VAL A 168 -73.32 22.46 -6.55
CA VAL A 168 -74.71 22.58 -7.04
C VAL A 168 -75.65 22.40 -5.87
#